data_AF-A0A1F4BB97-F1
#
_entry.id   AF-A0A1F4BB97-F1
#
_cell.length_a   1.000
_cell.length_b   1.000
_cell.length_c   1.000
_cell.angle_alpha   90.00
_cell.angle_beta   90.00
_cell.angle_gamma   90.00
#
_symmetry.space_group_name_H-M   'P 1'
#
loop_
_entity.id
_entity.type
_entity.pdbx_description
1 polymer ?
#
loop_
_entity_poly.entity_id
_entity_poly.type
_entity_poly.pdbx_seq_one_letter_code
_entity_poly.pdbx_strand_id
1 'polypeptide(L)'
;MNAYVKLRHLHELAERTGQLERFLVFGSFVSAGADPRDVDIVLVMAANFRLEEAPRESLTLFSHPDAEARFGASVFWIRQGMLQESQMQEFLETWQTKRDGTRRGLLEVRP
;
A
#
# COMPACT_ATOMS: atom_id res chain seq x y z
N MET A 1 16.67 7.86 1.12
CA MET A 1 16.33 6.86 0.08
C MET A 1 15.34 7.51 -0.87
N ASN A 2 15.59 7.52 -2.18
CA ASN A 2 14.62 8.04 -3.16
C ASN A 2 13.32 7.19 -3.10
N ALA A 3 12.16 7.82 -3.32
CA ALA A 3 10.84 7.18 -3.27
C ALA A 3 10.73 5.90 -4.12
N TYR A 4 11.37 5.82 -5.28
CA TYR A 4 11.38 4.59 -6.10
C TYR A 4 12.08 3.42 -5.42
N VAL A 5 13.22 3.67 -4.76
CA VAL A 5 13.95 2.62 -4.03
C VAL A 5 13.15 2.18 -2.81
N LYS A 6 12.48 3.12 -2.14
CA LYS A 6 11.55 2.84 -1.04
C LYS A 6 10.39 1.97 -1.50
N LEU A 7 9.73 2.34 -2.59
CA LEU A 7 8.61 1.58 -3.15
C LEU A 7 9.01 0.15 -3.49
N ARG A 8 10.15 -0.02 -4.18
CA ARG A 8 10.69 -1.36 -4.49
C ARG A 8 10.94 -2.18 -3.23
N HIS A 9 11.56 -1.58 -2.22
CA HIS A 9 11.83 -2.28 -0.97
C HIS A 9 10.54 -2.73 -0.25
N LEU A 10 9.51 -1.87 -0.21
CA LEU A 10 8.21 -2.22 0.37
C LEU A 10 7.52 -3.33 -0.43
N HIS A 11 7.62 -3.30 -1.76
CA HIS A 11 7.11 -4.37 -2.63
C HIS A 11 7.80 -5.71 -2.33
N GLU A 12 9.13 -5.74 -2.29
CA GLU A 12 9.89 -6.96 -1.96
C GLU A 12 9.52 -7.53 -0.59
N LEU A 13 9.33 -6.68 0.43
CA LEU A 13 8.89 -7.11 1.76
C LEU A 13 7.46 -7.67 1.73
N ALA A 14 6.57 -7.08 0.93
CA ALA A 14 5.20 -7.55 0.80
C ALA A 14 5.14 -8.90 0.05
N GLU A 15 5.93 -9.07 -1.02
CA GLU A 15 6.03 -10.33 -1.77
C GLU A 15 6.56 -11.50 -0.92
N ARG A 16 7.52 -11.24 -0.02
CA ARG A 16 8.06 -12.28 0.89
C ARG A 16 7.02 -12.93 1.78
N THR A 17 5.88 -12.28 2.00
CA THR A 17 4.76 -12.87 2.74
C THR A 17 4.15 -14.08 2.03
N GLY A 18 4.36 -14.19 0.70
CA GLY A 18 3.75 -15.23 -0.13
C GLY A 18 2.23 -15.13 -0.27
N GLN A 19 1.63 -14.06 0.26
CA GLN A 19 0.16 -13.89 0.35
C GLN A 19 -0.29 -12.49 -0.07
N LEU A 20 0.55 -11.77 -0.79
CA LEU A 20 0.20 -10.48 -1.39
C LEU A 20 -0.64 -10.73 -2.65
N GLU A 21 -1.88 -10.26 -2.64
CA GLU A 21 -2.79 -10.35 -3.80
C GLU A 21 -2.72 -9.08 -4.66
N ARG A 22 -2.65 -7.90 -4.02
CA ARG A 22 -2.58 -6.62 -4.73
C ARG A 22 -1.69 -5.64 -4.00
N PHE A 23 -0.88 -4.92 -4.76
CA PHE A 23 -0.02 -3.85 -4.27
C PHE A 23 -0.44 -2.53 -4.92
N LEU A 24 -1.14 -1.69 -4.16
CA LEU A 24 -1.74 -0.46 -4.66
C LEU A 24 -0.96 0.74 -4.15
N VAL A 25 -0.56 1.63 -5.04
CA VAL A 25 0.15 2.87 -4.75
C VAL A 25 -0.77 4.04 -4.99
N PHE A 26 -0.81 4.95 -4.02
CA PHE A 26 -1.57 6.19 -4.10
C PHE A 26 -0.68 7.36 -3.66
N GLY A 27 -1.28 8.49 -3.30
CA GLY A 27 -0.50 9.54 -2.68
C GLY A 27 0.11 10.53 -3.67
N SER A 28 1.21 11.15 -3.24
CA SER A 28 2.02 12.03 -4.09
C SER A 28 2.79 11.25 -5.17
N PHE A 29 3.00 9.94 -4.97
CA PHE A 29 3.65 9.06 -5.93
C PHE A 29 2.92 8.95 -7.28
N VAL A 30 1.59 9.08 -7.28
CA VAL A 30 0.77 9.01 -8.51
C VAL A 30 0.51 10.40 -9.10
N SER A 31 1.00 11.47 -8.46
CA SER A 31 0.87 12.83 -8.99
C SER A 31 1.97 13.15 -10.01
N ALA A 32 1.69 14.01 -10.99
CA ALA A 32 2.63 14.41 -12.04
C ALA A 32 3.85 15.24 -11.55
N GLY A 33 4.13 15.25 -10.24
CA GLY A 33 5.30 15.91 -9.68
C GLY A 33 6.57 15.12 -9.95
N ALA A 34 7.64 15.81 -10.37
CA ALA A 34 8.92 15.19 -10.73
C ALA A 34 9.65 14.48 -9.57
N ASP A 35 9.23 14.74 -8.32
CA ASP A 35 9.84 14.16 -7.12
C ASP A 35 8.75 13.80 -6.10
N PRO A 36 8.23 12.56 -6.14
CA PRO A 36 7.26 12.11 -5.15
C PRO A 36 7.92 12.02 -3.78
N ARG A 37 7.40 12.79 -2.83
CA ARG A 37 8.01 12.94 -1.50
C ARG A 37 7.76 11.72 -0.61
N ASP A 38 6.56 11.15 -0.74
CA ASP A 38 6.03 10.13 0.14
C ASP A 38 5.58 8.90 -0.66
N VAL A 39 5.70 7.73 -0.05
CA VAL A 39 5.18 6.47 -0.60
C VAL A 39 3.99 6.06 0.25
N ASP A 40 2.81 6.07 -0.37
CA ASP A 40 1.58 5.65 0.27
C ASP A 40 1.04 4.40 -0.45
N ILE A 41 0.87 3.30 0.27
CA ILE A 41 0.47 2.01 -0.30
C ILE A 41 -0.66 1.34 0.49
N VAL A 42 -1.51 0.61 -0.23
CA VAL A 42 -2.46 -0.36 0.33
C VAL A 42 -2.05 -1.75 -0.13
N LEU A 43 -1.87 -2.66 0.82
CA LEU A 43 -1.68 -4.08 0.58
C LEU A 43 -3.03 -4.79 0.68
N VAL A 44 -3.41 -5.53 -0.36
CA VAL A 44 -4.49 -6.50 -0.27
C VAL A 44 -3.85 -7.86 -0.10
N MET A 45 -4.07 -8.47 1.06
CA MET A 45 -3.56 -9.79 1.41
C MET A 45 -4.60 -10.86 1.12
N ALA A 46 -4.17 -12.10 0.93
CA ALA A 46 -5.06 -13.24 0.79
C ALA A 46 -6.06 -13.32 1.97
N ALA A 47 -7.26 -13.86 1.70
CA ALA A 47 -8.33 -13.92 2.69
C ALA A 47 -7.94 -14.68 3.97
N ASN A 48 -7.08 -15.69 3.83
CA ASN A 48 -6.55 -16.51 4.92
C ASN A 48 -5.25 -15.97 5.54
N PHE A 49 -4.81 -14.76 5.19
CA PHE A 49 -3.59 -14.18 5.74
C PHE A 49 -3.66 -14.02 7.26
N ARG A 50 -2.57 -14.42 7.91
CA ARG A 50 -2.38 -14.40 9.37
C ARG A 50 -1.10 -13.65 9.66
N LEU A 51 -1.23 -12.53 10.38
CA LEU A 51 -0.11 -11.64 10.67
C LEU A 51 0.97 -12.34 11.49
N GLU A 52 0.56 -13.23 12.39
CA GLU A 52 1.45 -14.04 13.23
C GLU A 52 2.30 -15.07 12.45
N GLU A 53 1.92 -15.38 11.21
CA GLU A 53 2.64 -16.30 10.32
C GLU A 53 3.54 -15.56 9.30
N ALA A 54 3.47 -14.22 9.27
CA ALA A 54 4.25 -13.43 8.34
C ALA A 54 5.75 -13.44 8.69
N PRO A 55 6.65 -13.38 7.69
CA PRO A 55 8.09 -13.27 7.93
C PRO A 55 8.42 -12.08 8.83
N ARG A 56 9.37 -12.25 9.75
CA ARG A 56 9.71 -11.23 10.74
C ARG A 56 10.13 -9.92 10.09
N GLU A 57 10.83 -9.96 8.96
CA GLU A 57 11.22 -8.75 8.23
C GLU A 57 10.04 -7.97 7.62
N SER A 58 8.90 -8.63 7.38
CA SER A 58 7.72 -8.03 6.76
C SER A 58 6.73 -7.46 7.78
N LEU A 59 6.86 -7.82 9.06
CA LEU A 59 5.90 -7.41 10.12
C LEU A 59 5.69 -5.90 10.21
N THR A 60 6.74 -5.11 9.96
CA THR A 60 6.68 -3.65 9.97
C THR A 60 5.68 -3.08 8.95
N LEU A 61 5.40 -3.79 7.84
CA LEU A 61 4.41 -3.36 6.85
C LEU A 61 2.99 -3.33 7.41
N PHE A 62 2.70 -4.13 8.44
CA PHE A 62 1.33 -4.34 8.93
C PHE A 62 0.96 -3.43 10.11
N SER A 63 1.85 -2.49 10.45
CA SER A 63 1.65 -1.45 11.45
C SER A 63 1.97 -0.11 10.81
N HIS A 64 0.94 0.72 10.57
CA HIS A 64 1.10 2.06 10.01
C HIS A 64 2.17 2.90 10.76
N PRO A 65 2.13 3.03 12.11
CA PRO A 65 3.14 3.82 12.81
C PRO A 65 4.55 3.25 12.68
N ASP A 66 4.71 1.92 12.64
CA ASP A 66 6.04 1.31 12.48
C ASP A 66 6.56 1.47 11.06
N ALA A 67 5.70 1.35 10.05
CA ALA A 67 6.06 1.60 8.65
C ALA A 67 6.46 3.06 8.42
N GLU A 68 5.74 4.01 9.02
CA GLU A 68 6.07 5.43 8.96
C GLU A 68 7.43 5.68 9.64
N ALA A 69 7.63 5.18 10.87
CA ALA A 69 8.88 5.37 11.60
C ALA A 69 10.09 4.71 10.90
N ARG A 70 9.91 3.52 10.32
CA ARG A 70 11.00 2.73 9.75
C ARG A 70 11.35 3.10 8.31
N PHE A 71 10.35 3.44 7.50
CA PHE A 71 10.49 3.64 6.06
C PHE A 71 10.09 5.05 5.61
N GLY A 72 9.40 5.83 6.44
CA GLY A 72 8.77 7.08 6.02
C GLY A 72 7.73 6.82 4.94
N ALA A 73 6.88 5.81 5.11
CA ALA A 73 5.83 5.42 4.18
C ALA A 73 4.53 5.16 4.93
N SER A 74 3.41 5.58 4.33
CA SER A 74 2.09 5.21 4.81
C SER A 74 1.73 3.84 4.25
N VAL A 75 1.71 2.82 5.10
CA VAL A 75 1.27 1.47 4.70
C VAL A 75 -0.06 1.16 5.37
N PHE A 76 -1.04 0.79 4.57
CA PHE A 76 -2.32 0.26 5.02
C PHE A 76 -2.49 -1.14 4.44
N TRP A 77 -3.29 -1.98 5.09
CA TRP A 77 -3.55 -3.32 4.59
C TRP A 77 -4.94 -3.81 4.95
N ILE A 78 -5.45 -4.72 4.13
CA ILE A 78 -6.71 -5.41 4.33
C ILE A 78 -6.59 -6.85 3.82
N ARG A 79 -7.46 -7.73 4.30
CA ARG A 79 -7.63 -9.06 3.72
C ARG A 79 -8.69 -9.04 2.65
N GLN A 80 -8.49 -9.83 1.60
CA GLN A 80 -9.53 -10.09 0.61
C GLN A 80 -10.78 -10.63 1.32
N GLY A 81 -11.95 -10.12 0.91
CA GLY A 81 -13.23 -10.49 1.51
C GLY A 81 -13.60 -9.77 2.80
N MET A 82 -12.73 -8.93 3.39
CA MET A 82 -13.12 -8.08 4.54
C MET A 82 -14.08 -6.95 4.14
N LEU A 83 -13.99 -6.49 2.88
CA LEU A 83 -14.89 -5.50 2.30
C LEU A 83 -15.69 -6.17 1.19
N GLN A 84 -16.97 -5.82 1.07
CA GLN A 84 -17.76 -6.15 -0.13
C GLN A 84 -17.14 -5.42 -1.34
N GLU A 85 -17.38 -5.93 -2.55
CA GLU A 85 -16.79 -5.34 -3.76
C GLU A 85 -17.16 -3.87 -3.95
N SER A 86 -18.40 -3.49 -3.67
CA SER A 86 -18.85 -2.09 -3.69
C SER A 86 -18.09 -1.21 -2.68
N GLN A 87 -17.84 -1.72 -1.48
CA GLN A 87 -17.09 -1.02 -0.44
C GLN A 87 -15.61 -0.92 -0.78
N MET A 88 -15.03 -1.93 -1.43
CA MET A 88 -13.67 -1.87 -1.95
C MET A 88 -13.56 -0.81 -3.04
N GLN A 89 -14.52 -0.75 -3.97
CA GLN A 89 -14.54 0.30 -5.00
C GLN A 89 -14.64 1.68 -4.38
N GLU A 90 -15.61 1.90 -3.47
CA GLU A 90 -15.77 3.18 -2.76
C GLU A 90 -14.51 3.56 -1.97
N PHE A 91 -13.88 2.59 -1.31
CA PHE A 91 -12.59 2.78 -0.64
C PHE A 91 -11.54 3.28 -1.64
N LEU A 92 -11.30 2.55 -2.73
CA LEU A 92 -10.34 2.94 -3.77
C LEU A 92 -10.66 4.29 -4.40
N GLU A 93 -11.93 4.63 -4.59
CA GLU A 93 -12.36 5.94 -5.10
C GLU A 93 -12.06 7.07 -4.12
N THR A 94 -12.24 6.81 -2.82
CA THR A 94 -11.90 7.76 -1.76
C THR A 94 -10.39 8.07 -1.78
N TRP A 95 -9.53 7.06 -1.93
CA TRP A 95 -8.07 7.25 -1.99
C TRP A 95 -7.60 7.93 -3.28
N GLN A 96 -8.40 7.85 -4.34
CA GLN A 96 -8.22 8.58 -5.59
C GLN A 96 -8.71 10.03 -5.51
N THR A 97 -9.24 10.51 -4.40
CA THR A 97 -9.68 11.90 -4.26
C THR A 97 -8.71 12.67 -3.37
N LYS A 98 -8.17 13.79 -3.86
CA LYS A 98 -7.31 14.69 -3.09
C LYS A 98 -8.15 15.50 -2.09
N ARG A 99 -7.49 16.13 -1.11
CA ARG A 99 -8.15 17.03 -0.14
C ARG A 99 -8.89 18.20 -0.79
N ASP A 100 -8.50 18.61 -1.99
CA ASP A 100 -9.15 19.67 -2.77
C ASP A 100 -10.34 19.18 -3.62
N GLY A 101 -10.72 17.90 -3.49
CA GLY A 101 -11.81 17.28 -4.24
C GLY A 101 -11.43 16.83 -5.65
N THR A 102 -10.21 17.09 -6.12
CA THR A 102 -9.76 16.63 -7.44
C THR A 102 -9.38 15.15 -7.42
N ARG A 103 -9.64 14.44 -8.53
CA ARG A 103 -9.21 13.04 -8.69
C ARG A 103 -7.69 12.97 -8.94
N ARG A 104 -7.05 11.95 -8.39
CA ARG A 104 -5.71 11.44 -8.72
C ARG A 104 -5.85 9.97 -9.10
N GLY A 105 -4.91 9.47 -9.89
CA GLY A 105 -4.87 8.04 -10.20
C GLY A 105 -4.50 7.19 -8.98
N LEU A 106 -4.64 5.88 -9.17
CA LEU A 106 -4.10 4.84 -8.32
C LEU A 106 -3.30 3.89 -9.23
N LEU A 107 -2.11 3.50 -8.80
CA LEU A 107 -1.28 2.55 -9.54
C LEU A 107 -1.36 1.19 -8.87
N GLU A 108 -1.56 0.15 -9.66
CA GLU A 108 -1.40 -1.22 -9.20
C GLU A 108 -0.09 -1.76 -9.75
N VAL A 109 0.80 -2.19 -8.86
CA VAL A 109 2.04 -2.87 -9.25
C VAL A 109 1.67 -4.31 -9.54
N ARG A 110 1.87 -4.73 -10.79
CA ARG A 110 1.71 -6.11 -11.24
C ARG A 110 3.10 -6.71 -11.49
N PRO A 111 3.25 -8.04 -11.36
CA PRO A 111 4.46 -8.74 -11.80
C PRO A 111 4.79 -8.49 -13.27
#